data_AF-A0A958IZ12-F1
#
_entry.id   AF-A0A958IZ12-F1
#
_cell.length_a   1.000
_cell.length_b   1.000
_cell.length_c   1.000
_cell.angle_alpha   90.00
_cell.angle_beta   90.00
_cell.angle_gamma   90.00
#
_symmetry.space_group_name_H-M   'P 1'
#
loop_
_entity.id
_entity.type
_entity.pdbx_description
1 polymer ?
#
loop_
_entity_poly.entity_id
_entity_poly.type
_entity_poly.pdbx_seq_one_letter_code
_entity_poly.pdbx_strand_id
1 'polypeptide(L)'
;GTLFSGCASRSFRFADAPPVWDLQDRHPIPLPETTKYIRADYYFSVLVRRPAVSAFNFVPGLPAQDVNAVDQVPKSSWFNPRLGFREISPQEMVSGPAQIGPPKPPVRVVRAKHRGRNPGFVIADSRDRLYLVKFDPPNFPGVETTTAFIVNRLFWAFGYNVPEDYTFYFNSAEVPIDSTADITEEEVQLVLGSVAPPQDGLYRATASLLIDGIYLGPIDDKGTRDDDPNDRIPHQDRRVMRALKVFGAFTNQTDIRIDNSLDVYEETDGKGFVRHYLLDFGESLGAHGTERGRLWDGFAHVFSFREMFGNIATLGLRVNKWEHIGYTPWPSVGTFEADLFDPLKWKEAYPFEPIRKARPD
;
A
#
# COMPACT_ATOMS: atom_id res chain seq x y z
N GLY A 1 -24.58 -4.43 -49.35
CA GLY A 1 -23.25 -4.33 -48.74
C GLY A 1 -23.37 -3.42 -47.54
N THR A 2 -23.34 -3.98 -46.35
CA THR A 2 -23.49 -3.22 -45.10
C THR A 2 -22.12 -2.68 -44.70
N LEU A 3 -21.94 -1.37 -44.87
CA LEU A 3 -20.76 -0.65 -44.39
C LEU A 3 -20.83 -0.54 -42.87
N PHE A 4 -20.03 -1.35 -42.17
CA PHE A 4 -19.68 -1.08 -40.78
C PHE A 4 -18.72 0.10 -40.75
N SER A 5 -19.23 1.28 -40.41
CA SER A 5 -18.39 2.43 -40.05
C SER A 5 -17.82 2.17 -38.66
N GLY A 6 -16.62 1.60 -38.60
CA GLY A 6 -15.85 1.49 -37.37
C GLY A 6 -15.31 2.87 -37.01
N CYS A 7 -15.98 3.56 -36.09
CA CYS A 7 -15.38 4.69 -35.37
C CYS A 7 -14.30 4.15 -34.44
N ALA A 8 -13.13 3.81 -34.99
CA ALA A 8 -11.90 3.81 -34.22
C ALA A 8 -11.61 5.29 -33.93
N SER A 9 -12.10 5.82 -32.81
CA SER A 9 -11.53 7.05 -32.30
C SER A 9 -10.06 6.75 -32.00
N ARG A 10 -9.17 7.26 -32.86
CA ARG A 10 -7.79 7.48 -32.46
C ARG A 10 -7.85 8.43 -31.28
N SER A 11 -7.87 7.89 -30.07
CA SER A 11 -7.47 8.64 -28.89
C SER A 11 -6.01 8.96 -29.12
N PHE A 12 -5.73 10.18 -29.56
CA PHE A 12 -4.36 10.66 -29.62
C PHE A 12 -3.81 10.63 -28.19
N ARG A 13 -2.63 10.02 -28.01
CA ARG A 13 -1.92 9.98 -26.71
C ARG A 13 -1.72 11.38 -26.14
N PHE A 14 -1.57 12.37 -27.02
CA PHE A 14 -1.44 13.77 -26.69
C PHE A 14 -2.67 14.53 -27.19
N ALA A 15 -3.21 15.41 -26.36
CA ALA A 15 -4.33 16.28 -26.72
C ALA A 15 -3.79 17.64 -27.19
N ASP A 16 -4.44 18.24 -28.19
CA ASP A 16 -4.14 19.60 -28.64
C ASP A 16 -4.80 20.62 -27.69
N ALA A 17 -4.27 20.69 -26.47
CA ALA A 17 -4.71 21.57 -25.40
C ALA A 17 -3.52 21.91 -24.47
N PRO A 18 -3.55 23.05 -23.76
CA PRO A 18 -2.53 23.35 -22.75
C PRO A 18 -2.50 22.27 -21.65
N PRO A 19 -1.31 21.78 -21.23
CA PRO A 19 -1.23 20.80 -20.16
C PRO A 19 -1.61 21.43 -18.81
N VAL A 20 -2.52 20.77 -18.10
CA VAL A 20 -2.83 21.04 -16.70
C VAL A 20 -1.79 20.34 -15.83
N TRP A 21 -1.17 21.05 -14.90
CA TRP A 21 -0.16 20.51 -13.99
C TRP A 21 -0.63 20.35 -12.54
N ASP A 22 -1.77 20.97 -12.20
CA ASP A 22 -2.44 20.86 -10.91
C ASP A 22 -3.95 20.77 -11.17
N LEU A 23 -4.59 19.69 -10.73
CA LEU A 23 -6.03 19.46 -10.95
C LEU A 23 -6.92 20.33 -10.07
N GLN A 24 -6.36 20.93 -9.00
CA GLN A 24 -7.13 21.68 -8.01
C GLN A 24 -8.32 20.92 -7.42
N ASP A 25 -8.22 19.59 -7.31
CA ASP A 25 -9.24 18.65 -6.80
C ASP A 25 -9.38 18.66 -5.26
N ARG A 26 -9.11 19.82 -4.66
CA ARG A 26 -9.15 20.05 -3.20
C ARG A 26 -10.20 21.08 -2.84
N HIS A 27 -11.27 21.13 -3.63
CA HIS A 27 -12.38 22.03 -3.34
C HIS A 27 -13.06 21.57 -2.04
N PRO A 28 -13.45 22.52 -1.17
CA PRO A 28 -14.25 22.21 0.00
C PRO A 28 -15.51 21.40 -0.28
N ILE A 29 -15.65 20.28 0.41
CA ILE A 29 -16.83 19.42 0.38
C ILE A 29 -17.37 19.20 1.81
N PRO A 30 -18.64 18.80 1.98
CA PRO A 30 -19.13 18.26 3.25
C PRO A 30 -18.35 16.99 3.63
N LEU A 31 -18.32 16.66 4.93
CA LEU A 31 -17.71 15.42 5.43
C LEU A 31 -18.38 14.19 4.75
N PRO A 32 -17.61 13.38 3.99
CA PRO A 32 -18.14 12.17 3.38
C PRO A 32 -18.44 11.07 4.41
N GLU A 33 -19.21 10.07 4.01
CA GLU A 33 -19.49 8.90 4.86
C GLU A 33 -18.23 8.04 5.07
N THR A 34 -18.16 7.27 6.16
CA THR A 34 -17.07 6.30 6.29
C THR A 34 -17.30 5.11 5.35
N THR A 35 -16.30 4.75 4.55
CA THR A 35 -16.28 3.55 3.72
C THR A 35 -16.39 2.29 4.60
N LYS A 36 -17.45 1.51 4.40
CA LYS A 36 -17.66 0.24 5.11
C LYS A 36 -16.78 -0.84 4.48
N TYR A 37 -15.83 -1.36 5.27
CA TYR A 37 -14.98 -2.46 4.86
C TYR A 37 -15.28 -3.73 5.66
N ILE A 38 -15.79 -4.75 4.98
CA ILE A 38 -15.95 -6.10 5.52
C ILE A 38 -14.96 -7.01 4.80
N ARG A 39 -13.94 -7.47 5.53
CA ARG A 39 -12.83 -8.28 4.99
C ARG A 39 -13.31 -9.53 4.24
N ALA A 40 -14.29 -10.24 4.79
CA ALA A 40 -14.84 -11.46 4.18
C ALA A 40 -15.49 -11.15 2.81
N ASP A 41 -16.30 -10.10 2.75
CA ASP A 41 -16.97 -9.66 1.52
C ASP A 41 -15.96 -9.20 0.47
N TYR A 42 -14.93 -8.46 0.88
CA TYR A 42 -13.86 -8.04 -0.01
C TYR A 42 -13.14 -9.25 -0.62
N TYR A 43 -12.68 -10.20 0.22
CA TYR A 43 -12.00 -11.40 -0.28
C TYR A 43 -12.88 -12.26 -1.18
N PHE A 44 -14.14 -12.48 -0.83
CA PHE A 44 -15.08 -13.19 -1.70
C PHE A 44 -15.25 -12.46 -3.04
N SER A 45 -15.36 -11.13 -3.00
CA SER A 45 -15.50 -10.29 -4.19
C SER A 45 -14.29 -10.41 -5.12
N VAL A 46 -13.07 -10.24 -4.62
CA VAL A 46 -11.86 -10.21 -5.46
C VAL A 46 -11.34 -11.59 -5.88
N LEU A 47 -11.53 -12.63 -5.05
CA LEU A 47 -11.02 -13.97 -5.33
C LEU A 47 -12.01 -14.84 -6.11
N VAL A 48 -13.32 -14.63 -5.92
CA VAL A 48 -14.35 -15.52 -6.49
C VAL A 48 -15.27 -14.76 -7.44
N ARG A 49 -16.02 -13.79 -6.94
CA ARG A 49 -17.12 -13.16 -7.69
C ARG A 49 -16.63 -12.39 -8.91
N ARG A 50 -15.67 -11.47 -8.75
CA ARG A 50 -15.16 -10.63 -9.85
C ARG A 50 -14.51 -11.49 -10.95
N PRO A 51 -13.58 -12.43 -10.65
CA PRO A 51 -13.04 -13.33 -11.68
C PRO A 51 -14.12 -14.12 -12.43
N ALA A 52 -15.12 -14.68 -11.71
CA ALA A 52 -16.20 -15.44 -12.33
C ALA A 52 -17.07 -14.58 -13.27
N VAL A 53 -17.38 -13.34 -12.89
CA VAL A 53 -18.18 -12.42 -13.72
C VAL A 53 -17.36 -11.86 -14.88
N SER A 54 -16.10 -11.48 -14.65
CA SER A 54 -15.21 -10.93 -15.68
C SER A 54 -14.97 -11.91 -16.84
N ALA A 55 -15.00 -13.22 -16.58
CA ALA A 55 -14.88 -14.23 -17.64
C ALA A 55 -15.95 -14.12 -18.72
N PHE A 56 -17.10 -13.51 -18.41
CA PHE A 56 -18.22 -13.32 -19.34
C PHE A 56 -18.38 -11.87 -19.81
N ASN A 57 -17.59 -10.92 -19.29
CA ASN A 57 -17.69 -9.51 -19.63
C ASN A 57 -16.56 -9.08 -20.57
N PHE A 58 -16.91 -8.80 -21.82
CA PHE A 58 -16.00 -8.16 -22.77
C PHE A 58 -16.16 -6.64 -22.70
N VAL A 59 -15.46 -5.99 -21.76
CA VAL A 59 -15.37 -4.53 -21.70
C VAL A 59 -14.06 -4.10 -22.37
N PRO A 60 -14.09 -3.38 -23.51
CA PRO A 60 -12.90 -2.78 -24.08
C PRO A 60 -12.20 -1.96 -23.01
N GLY A 61 -10.89 -2.19 -22.82
CA GLY A 61 -10.20 -1.41 -21.81
C GLY A 61 -9.90 -0.01 -22.30
N LEU A 62 -10.09 0.94 -21.41
CA LEU A 62 -9.82 2.34 -21.64
C LEU A 62 -8.33 2.64 -21.41
N PRO A 63 -7.75 3.61 -22.14
CA PRO A 63 -6.49 4.24 -21.74
C PRO A 63 -6.53 4.68 -20.28
N ALA A 64 -5.35 4.79 -19.66
CA ALA A 64 -5.30 5.37 -18.33
C ALA A 64 -5.79 6.83 -18.38
N GLN A 65 -6.58 7.20 -17.39
CA GLN A 65 -7.10 8.54 -17.18
C GLN A 65 -6.16 9.28 -16.22
N ASP A 66 -6.62 10.39 -15.62
CA ASP A 66 -5.86 11.31 -14.75
C ASP A 66 -4.49 11.76 -15.31
N VAL A 67 -4.41 11.87 -16.63
CA VAL A 67 -3.28 12.44 -17.37
C VAL A 67 -3.67 13.77 -18.01
N ASN A 68 -2.69 14.66 -18.18
CA ASN A 68 -2.84 15.92 -18.89
C ASN A 68 -2.61 15.76 -20.40
N ALA A 69 -2.67 16.88 -21.14
CA ALA A 69 -2.53 16.90 -22.59
C ALA A 69 -1.20 16.34 -23.13
N VAL A 70 -0.17 16.23 -22.28
CA VAL A 70 1.16 15.67 -22.62
C VAL A 70 1.40 14.30 -21.97
N ASP A 71 0.34 13.59 -21.60
CA ASP A 71 0.36 12.23 -21.02
C ASP A 71 1.08 12.13 -19.65
N GLN A 72 1.17 13.26 -18.93
CA GLN A 72 1.75 13.36 -17.57
C GLN A 72 0.67 13.42 -16.50
N VAL A 73 0.95 12.87 -15.32
CA VAL A 73 0.04 12.95 -14.18
C VAL A 73 0.20 14.32 -13.47
N PRO A 74 -0.84 15.17 -13.44
CA PRO A 74 -0.83 16.41 -12.68
C PRO A 74 -0.85 16.18 -11.17
N LYS A 75 -0.44 17.20 -10.42
CA LYS A 75 -0.61 17.26 -8.97
C LYS A 75 -2.10 17.24 -8.59
N SER A 76 -2.43 16.53 -7.51
CA SER A 76 -3.80 16.27 -7.07
C SER A 76 -3.87 15.92 -5.58
N SER A 77 -5.05 15.55 -5.06
CA SER A 77 -5.20 14.94 -3.74
C SER A 77 -4.61 13.52 -3.69
N TRP A 78 -4.46 12.87 -4.84
CA TRP A 78 -3.94 11.51 -5.01
C TRP A 78 -2.42 11.44 -5.17
N PHE A 79 -1.83 12.47 -5.79
CA PHE A 79 -0.45 12.42 -6.26
C PHE A 79 0.22 13.79 -6.22
N ASN A 80 1.48 13.80 -5.81
CA ASN A 80 2.35 14.96 -5.85
C ASN A 80 3.60 14.62 -6.68
N PRO A 81 3.76 15.16 -7.90
CA PRO A 81 4.91 14.87 -8.74
C PRO A 81 6.23 15.21 -8.04
N ARG A 82 7.11 14.20 -7.91
CA ARG A 82 8.43 14.32 -7.26
C ARG A 82 9.52 13.77 -8.19
N LEU A 83 9.95 12.53 -8.02
CA LEU A 83 11.02 11.92 -8.82
C LEU A 83 10.64 11.93 -10.31
N GLY A 84 11.56 12.36 -11.16
CA GLY A 84 11.33 12.53 -12.60
C GLY A 84 10.78 13.91 -13.00
N PHE A 85 10.26 14.70 -12.06
CA PHE A 85 9.83 16.09 -12.27
C PHE A 85 10.83 17.10 -11.71
N ARG A 86 11.59 16.69 -10.70
CA ARG A 86 12.71 17.45 -10.13
C ARG A 86 13.76 16.49 -9.56
N GLU A 87 14.93 17.04 -9.28
CA GLU A 87 15.95 16.33 -8.51
C GLU A 87 15.51 16.16 -7.05
N ILE A 88 15.89 15.04 -6.45
CA ILE A 88 15.71 14.71 -5.03
C ILE A 88 17.09 14.37 -4.49
N SER A 89 17.53 15.08 -3.45
CA SER A 89 18.83 14.79 -2.83
C SER A 89 18.75 13.53 -1.95
N PRO A 90 19.88 12.87 -1.64
CA PRO A 90 19.89 11.75 -0.70
C PRO A 90 19.30 12.11 0.67
N GLN A 91 19.55 13.33 1.17
CA GLN A 91 19.01 13.81 2.43
C GLN A 91 17.48 13.95 2.35
N GLU A 92 16.98 14.51 1.25
CA GLU A 92 15.55 14.64 1.03
C GLU A 92 14.86 13.27 0.89
N MET A 93 15.51 12.31 0.23
CA MET A 93 15.03 10.94 0.12
C MET A 93 14.90 10.27 1.51
N VAL A 94 15.87 10.50 2.40
CA VAL A 94 15.83 9.97 3.79
C VAL A 94 14.75 10.67 4.62
N SER A 95 14.60 11.98 4.49
CA SER A 95 13.54 12.74 5.17
C SER A 95 12.15 12.34 4.68
N GLY A 96 11.98 12.15 3.37
CA GLY A 96 10.72 11.76 2.74
C GLY A 96 9.54 12.64 3.19
N PRO A 97 8.48 12.05 3.77
CA PRO A 97 7.30 12.81 4.21
C PRO A 97 7.49 13.58 5.53
N ALA A 98 8.66 13.51 6.18
CA ALA A 98 8.87 14.02 7.53
C ALA A 98 8.58 15.53 7.67
N GLN A 99 7.63 15.87 8.54
CA GLN A 99 7.31 17.22 8.99
C GLN A 99 7.34 17.31 10.53
N ILE A 100 6.85 16.27 11.22
CA ILE A 100 6.76 16.21 12.68
C ILE A 100 7.99 15.52 13.31
N GLY A 101 8.52 14.48 12.65
CA GLY A 101 9.68 13.75 13.14
C GLY A 101 9.35 12.50 13.96
N PRO A 102 10.38 11.73 14.38
CA PRO A 102 10.21 10.48 15.12
C PRO A 102 9.63 10.69 16.53
N PRO A 103 9.16 9.62 17.21
CA PRO A 103 8.70 9.70 18.60
C PRO A 103 9.74 10.34 19.53
N LYS A 104 9.31 11.28 20.38
CA LYS A 104 10.17 11.91 21.40
C LYS A 104 9.88 11.35 22.80
N PRO A 105 10.88 10.80 23.51
CA PRO A 105 10.70 10.35 24.89
C PRO A 105 10.21 11.47 25.84
N PRO A 106 9.58 11.11 26.99
CA PRO A 106 9.07 9.77 27.29
C PRO A 106 7.94 9.36 26.35
N VAL A 107 7.83 8.05 26.10
CA VAL A 107 6.72 7.44 25.33
C VAL A 107 5.89 6.54 26.24
N ARG A 108 4.62 6.32 25.91
CA ARG A 108 3.71 5.43 26.65
C ARG A 108 2.79 4.67 25.71
N VAL A 109 2.42 3.44 26.06
CA VAL A 109 1.41 2.67 25.31
C VAL A 109 0.02 3.20 25.64
N VAL A 110 -0.79 3.52 24.63
CA VAL A 110 -2.11 4.13 24.84
C VAL A 110 -3.29 3.31 24.31
N ARG A 111 -3.07 2.34 23.40
CA ARG A 111 -4.13 1.42 22.95
C ARG A 111 -3.58 0.24 22.16
N ALA A 112 -4.37 -0.83 22.10
CA ALA A 112 -4.12 -1.95 21.21
C ALA A 112 -4.23 -1.59 19.71
N LYS A 113 -3.58 -2.40 18.88
CA LYS A 113 -3.73 -2.35 17.42
C LYS A 113 -4.94 -3.19 17.00
N HIS A 114 -6.07 -2.54 16.74
CA HIS A 114 -7.33 -3.25 16.40
C HIS A 114 -7.41 -3.77 14.95
N ARG A 115 -6.50 -3.39 14.04
CA ARG A 115 -6.54 -3.76 12.60
C ARG A 115 -5.19 -4.27 12.07
N GLY A 116 -5.25 -5.08 11.01
CA GLY A 116 -4.09 -5.75 10.39
C GLY A 116 -3.73 -7.08 11.06
N ARG A 117 -2.71 -7.77 10.55
CA ARG A 117 -2.22 -9.06 11.09
C ARG A 117 -0.97 -8.93 11.96
N ASN A 118 -0.10 -7.98 11.61
CA ASN A 118 1.23 -7.91 12.24
C ASN A 118 1.10 -7.39 13.68
N PRO A 119 1.87 -7.95 14.64
CA PRO A 119 1.81 -7.52 16.04
C PRO A 119 2.18 -6.04 16.20
N GLY A 120 1.53 -5.37 17.14
CA GLY A 120 1.76 -3.95 17.38
C GLY A 120 0.78 -3.32 18.35
N PHE A 121 1.05 -2.07 18.70
CA PHE A 121 0.21 -1.22 19.56
C PHE A 121 0.45 0.24 19.21
N VAL A 122 -0.33 1.15 19.79
CA VAL A 122 -0.15 2.60 19.59
C VAL A 122 0.51 3.20 20.82
N ILE A 123 1.53 4.03 20.58
CA ILE A 123 2.20 4.82 21.61
C ILE A 123 1.86 6.31 21.46
N ALA A 124 1.91 7.04 22.57
CA ALA A 124 1.96 8.49 22.59
C ALA A 124 3.36 8.95 23.03
N ASP A 125 3.87 10.01 22.41
CA ASP A 125 5.15 10.62 22.78
C ASP A 125 4.96 11.84 23.72
N SER A 126 6.05 12.52 24.08
CA SER A 126 6.01 13.70 24.97
C SER A 126 5.30 14.93 24.40
N ARG A 127 4.92 14.89 23.13
CA ARG A 127 4.13 15.91 22.43
C ARG A 127 2.68 15.47 22.24
N ASP A 128 2.28 14.36 22.88
CA ASP A 128 1.00 13.67 22.68
C ASP A 128 0.73 13.27 21.23
N ARG A 129 1.80 13.10 20.42
CA ARG A 129 1.69 12.57 19.07
C ARG A 129 1.59 11.06 19.13
N LEU A 130 0.66 10.52 18.35
CA LEU A 130 0.36 9.09 18.32
C LEU A 130 1.11 8.39 17.20
N TYR A 131 1.74 7.26 17.52
CA TYR A 131 2.44 6.42 16.55
C TYR A 131 1.96 4.98 16.65
N LEU A 132 1.64 4.38 15.51
CA LEU A 132 1.42 2.94 15.39
C LEU A 132 2.79 2.25 15.35
N VAL A 133 3.04 1.40 16.34
CA VAL A 133 4.25 0.61 16.46
C VAL A 133 4.02 -0.79 15.89
N LYS A 134 4.87 -1.24 14.99
CA LYS A 134 4.88 -2.60 14.40
C LYS A 134 6.26 -3.21 14.52
N PHE A 135 6.34 -4.53 14.63
CA PHE A 135 7.58 -5.24 14.91
C PHE A 135 7.92 -6.26 13.83
N ASP A 136 9.19 -6.66 13.80
CA ASP A 136 9.65 -7.77 12.95
C ASP A 136 9.21 -9.13 13.50
N PRO A 137 9.01 -10.15 12.64
CA PRO A 137 8.74 -11.51 13.09
C PRO A 137 9.97 -12.13 13.80
N PRO A 138 9.76 -13.11 14.73
CA PRO A 138 10.80 -13.65 15.60
C PRO A 138 12.10 -14.09 14.93
N ASN A 139 11.99 -14.70 13.75
CA ASN A 139 13.12 -15.33 13.06
C ASN A 139 13.79 -14.42 12.02
N PHE A 140 13.24 -13.21 11.78
CA PHE A 140 13.74 -12.30 10.74
C PHE A 140 13.87 -10.87 11.27
N PRO A 141 14.73 -10.65 12.27
CA PRO A 141 14.95 -9.32 12.83
C PRO A 141 15.37 -8.34 11.74
N GLY A 142 14.69 -7.20 11.68
CA GLY A 142 14.93 -6.14 10.72
C GLY A 142 14.26 -6.29 9.35
N VAL A 143 13.54 -7.38 9.06
CA VAL A 143 12.98 -7.56 7.71
C VAL A 143 11.85 -6.57 7.39
N GLU A 144 10.82 -6.47 8.23
CA GLU A 144 9.68 -5.60 7.99
C GLU A 144 10.00 -4.15 8.34
N THR A 145 10.74 -3.93 9.43
CA THR A 145 11.06 -2.57 9.91
C THR A 145 12.00 -1.83 8.97
N THR A 146 12.96 -2.52 8.34
CA THR A 146 13.81 -1.93 7.28
C THR A 146 13.00 -1.68 6.02
N THR A 147 12.22 -2.68 5.59
CA THR A 147 11.44 -2.63 4.37
C THR A 147 10.41 -1.51 4.41
N ALA A 148 9.66 -1.41 5.52
CA ALA A 148 8.67 -0.36 5.72
C ALA A 148 9.28 1.03 5.51
N PHE A 149 10.45 1.29 6.11
CA PHE A 149 11.13 2.57 5.96
C PHE A 149 11.59 2.84 4.52
N ILE A 150 12.31 1.89 3.90
CA ILE A 150 12.86 2.07 2.54
C ILE A 150 11.74 2.26 1.53
N VAL A 151 10.73 1.40 1.56
CA VAL A 151 9.66 1.39 0.56
C VAL A 151 8.70 2.57 0.78
N ASN A 152 8.46 3.00 2.02
CA ASN A 152 7.78 4.27 2.29
C ASN A 152 8.48 5.45 1.58
N ARG A 153 9.82 5.56 1.70
CA ARG A 153 10.59 6.62 1.01
C ARG A 153 10.55 6.52 -0.50
N LEU A 154 10.56 5.29 -1.06
CA LEU A 154 10.39 5.07 -2.49
C LEU A 154 9.00 5.52 -2.97
N PHE A 155 7.92 5.13 -2.29
CA PHE A 155 6.56 5.55 -2.66
C PHE A 155 6.33 7.05 -2.48
N TRP A 156 6.94 7.65 -1.45
CA TRP A 156 7.04 9.11 -1.38
C TRP A 156 7.76 9.65 -2.62
N ALA A 157 8.96 9.19 -2.97
CA ALA A 157 9.69 9.68 -4.13
C ALA A 157 8.92 9.50 -5.45
N PHE A 158 8.20 8.39 -5.63
CA PHE A 158 7.35 8.14 -6.80
C PHE A 158 6.20 9.14 -6.92
N GLY A 159 5.77 9.75 -5.81
CA GLY A 159 4.80 10.84 -5.78
C GLY A 159 3.53 10.57 -4.96
N TYR A 160 3.43 9.42 -4.30
CA TYR A 160 2.27 9.09 -3.47
C TYR A 160 2.29 9.81 -2.12
N ASN A 161 1.13 9.94 -1.50
CA ASN A 161 1.05 10.33 -0.09
C ASN A 161 1.24 9.08 0.78
N VAL A 162 2.14 9.18 1.74
CA VAL A 162 2.48 8.11 2.69
C VAL A 162 2.67 8.73 4.08
N PRO A 163 2.44 7.97 5.16
CA PRO A 163 2.65 8.47 6.52
C PRO A 163 4.14 8.68 6.83
N GLU A 164 4.42 9.42 7.90
CA GLU A 164 5.77 9.50 8.44
C GLU A 164 6.14 8.21 9.18
N ASP A 165 6.93 7.36 8.51
CA ASP A 165 7.46 6.14 9.09
C ASP A 165 8.92 6.33 9.56
N TYR A 166 9.22 5.81 10.74
CA TYR A 166 10.54 5.85 11.37
C TYR A 166 10.95 4.47 11.89
N THR A 167 12.25 4.17 11.84
CA THR A 167 12.78 3.09 12.69
C THR A 167 12.88 3.60 14.12
N PHE A 168 12.30 2.84 15.06
CA PHE A 168 12.20 3.18 16.47
C PHE A 168 12.80 2.06 17.32
N TYR A 169 13.58 2.45 18.33
CA TYR A 169 14.19 1.53 19.28
C TYR A 169 13.78 1.94 20.69
N PHE A 170 13.35 0.97 21.49
CA PHE A 170 12.96 1.23 22.87
C PHE A 170 13.22 0.04 23.78
N ASN A 171 13.47 0.32 25.06
CA ASN A 171 13.46 -0.67 26.12
C ASN A 171 12.04 -0.79 26.66
N SER A 172 11.46 -1.99 26.66
CA SER A 172 10.07 -2.19 27.12
C SER A 172 9.87 -1.81 28.59
N ALA A 173 10.92 -1.88 29.43
CA ALA A 173 10.85 -1.45 30.82
C ALA A 173 10.73 0.08 31.00
N GLU A 174 11.01 0.86 29.94
CA GLU A 174 10.96 2.32 29.95
C GLU A 174 9.70 2.89 29.28
N VAL A 175 8.82 2.01 28.77
CA VAL A 175 7.58 2.39 28.09
C VAL A 175 6.39 1.98 28.94
N PRO A 176 5.92 2.85 29.87
CA PRO A 176 4.75 2.55 30.68
C PRO A 176 3.49 2.47 29.83
N ILE A 177 2.49 1.76 30.34
CA ILE A 177 1.13 1.77 29.81
C ILE A 177 0.36 2.92 30.44
N ASP A 178 -0.31 3.71 29.61
CA ASP A 178 -1.20 4.78 30.08
C ASP A 178 -2.35 4.19 30.89
N SER A 179 -2.68 4.81 32.03
CA SER A 179 -3.77 4.34 32.91
C SER A 179 -5.14 4.27 32.24
N THR A 180 -5.33 4.97 31.12
CA THR A 180 -6.57 5.01 30.34
C THR A 180 -6.52 4.13 29.08
N ALA A 181 -5.42 3.38 28.88
CA ALA A 181 -5.23 2.58 27.70
C ALA A 181 -6.21 1.39 27.63
N ASP A 182 -6.74 1.14 26.43
CA ASP A 182 -7.50 -0.08 26.10
C ASP A 182 -6.53 -1.19 25.66
N ILE A 183 -5.58 -1.52 26.53
CA ILE A 183 -4.63 -2.62 26.41
C ILE A 183 -4.01 -2.92 27.78
N THR A 184 -3.90 -4.20 28.15
CA THR A 184 -3.27 -4.61 29.43
C THR A 184 -1.77 -4.86 29.29
N GLU A 185 -1.07 -4.92 30.44
CA GLU A 185 0.34 -5.32 30.48
C GLU A 185 0.54 -6.70 29.88
N GLU A 186 -0.32 -7.66 30.21
CA GLU A 186 -0.25 -9.02 29.67
C GLU A 186 -0.41 -9.01 28.13
N GLU A 187 -1.28 -8.18 27.57
CA GLU A 187 -1.46 -8.06 26.12
C GLU A 187 -0.23 -7.45 25.45
N VAL A 188 0.40 -6.43 26.06
CA VAL A 188 1.68 -5.88 25.57
C VAL A 188 2.77 -6.96 25.61
N GLN A 189 2.87 -7.72 26.71
CA GLN A 189 3.85 -8.81 26.82
C GLN A 189 3.58 -9.95 25.83
N LEU A 190 2.32 -10.26 25.53
CA LEU A 190 1.95 -11.22 24.49
C LEU A 190 2.40 -10.75 23.10
N VAL A 191 2.22 -9.45 22.79
CA VAL A 191 2.74 -8.86 21.56
C VAL A 191 4.26 -8.98 21.52
N LEU A 192 4.97 -8.53 22.56
CA LEU A 192 6.43 -8.54 22.61
C LEU A 192 7.02 -9.96 22.61
N GLY A 193 6.33 -10.93 23.19
CA GLY A 193 6.72 -12.35 23.14
C GLY A 193 6.51 -13.03 21.79
N SER A 194 5.79 -12.39 20.87
CA SER A 194 5.48 -12.93 19.52
C SER A 194 6.35 -12.36 18.40
N VAL A 195 7.31 -11.48 18.71
CA VAL A 195 8.11 -10.71 17.74
C VAL A 195 9.60 -10.98 17.89
N ALA A 196 10.43 -10.37 17.03
CA ALA A 196 11.88 -10.42 17.14
C ALA A 196 12.35 -10.00 18.55
N PRO A 197 13.18 -10.82 19.23
CA PRO A 197 13.64 -10.50 20.57
C PRO A 197 14.51 -9.23 20.55
N PRO A 198 14.57 -8.49 21.68
CA PRO A 198 15.34 -7.27 21.76
C PRO A 198 16.84 -7.56 21.60
N GLN A 199 17.55 -6.68 20.90
CA GLN A 199 19.02 -6.69 20.81
C GLN A 199 19.57 -5.66 21.78
N ASP A 200 20.50 -6.08 22.65
CA ASP A 200 21.06 -5.23 23.70
C ASP A 200 20.00 -4.54 24.58
N GLY A 201 18.88 -5.24 24.84
CA GLY A 201 17.75 -4.73 25.63
C GLY A 201 16.80 -3.80 24.88
N LEU A 202 16.99 -3.58 23.57
CA LEU A 202 16.16 -2.71 22.75
C LEU A 202 15.35 -3.51 21.71
N TYR A 203 14.04 -3.33 21.71
CA TYR A 203 13.18 -3.77 20.63
C TYR A 203 13.35 -2.84 19.43
N ARG A 204 13.43 -3.42 18.23
CA ARG A 204 13.35 -2.69 16.97
C ARG A 204 11.91 -2.70 16.46
N ALA A 205 11.42 -1.54 16.09
CA ALA A 205 10.07 -1.37 15.55
C ALA A 205 10.00 -0.31 14.46
N THR A 206 8.92 -0.33 13.69
CA THR A 206 8.48 0.82 12.89
C THR A 206 7.56 1.67 13.75
N ALA A 207 7.80 2.97 13.82
CA ALA A 207 6.86 3.94 14.36
C ALA A 207 6.25 4.74 13.19
N SER A 208 4.98 4.49 12.91
CA SER A 208 4.21 5.18 11.87
C SER A 208 3.34 6.26 12.51
N LEU A 209 3.59 7.53 12.22
CA LEU A 209 2.81 8.65 12.75
C LEU A 209 1.36 8.52 12.27
N LEU A 210 0.41 8.60 13.20
CA LEU A 210 -1.00 8.66 12.84
C LEU A 210 -1.27 9.96 12.10
N ILE A 211 -1.89 9.84 10.93
CA ILE A 211 -2.24 10.97 10.07
C ILE A 211 -3.33 11.78 10.78
N ASP A 212 -3.18 13.11 10.80
CA ASP A 212 -4.19 14.03 11.35
C ASP A 212 -5.39 14.11 10.38
N GLY A 213 -6.62 14.15 10.91
CA GLY A 213 -7.86 14.25 10.13
C GLY A 213 -8.88 13.17 10.47
N ILE A 214 -9.98 13.12 9.71
CA ILE A 214 -11.06 12.13 9.92
C ILE A 214 -10.85 10.96 8.97
N TYR A 215 -10.70 9.75 9.53
CA TYR A 215 -10.47 8.54 8.73
C TYR A 215 -11.79 8.06 8.12
N LEU A 216 -11.86 8.15 6.79
CA LEU A 216 -13.03 7.67 6.04
C LEU A 216 -12.93 6.17 5.76
N GLY A 217 -11.74 5.58 5.79
CA GLY A 217 -11.54 4.15 5.56
C GLY A 217 -10.75 3.87 4.29
N PRO A 218 -10.74 2.63 3.79
CA PRO A 218 -9.94 2.27 2.64
C PRO A 218 -10.44 2.91 1.35
N ILE A 219 -9.52 3.14 0.41
CA ILE A 219 -9.84 3.58 -0.95
C ILE A 219 -10.40 2.39 -1.71
N ASP A 220 -11.60 2.51 -2.26
CA ASP A 220 -12.14 1.46 -3.14
C ASP A 220 -11.25 1.29 -4.38
N ASP A 221 -11.11 0.07 -4.88
CA ASP A 221 -10.28 -0.18 -6.07
C ASP A 221 -11.05 0.01 -7.39
N LYS A 222 -12.33 0.37 -7.31
CA LYS A 222 -13.22 0.53 -8.46
C LYS A 222 -14.26 1.62 -8.23
N GLY A 223 -14.64 2.29 -9.31
CA GLY A 223 -15.67 3.32 -9.30
C GLY A 223 -15.13 4.64 -8.79
N THR A 224 -16.03 5.50 -8.37
CA THR A 224 -15.74 6.77 -7.71
C THR A 224 -16.48 6.80 -6.39
N ARG A 225 -16.15 7.77 -5.56
CA ARG A 225 -16.82 8.09 -4.33
C ARG A 225 -18.00 9.01 -4.62
N ASP A 226 -19.22 8.48 -4.51
CA ASP A 226 -20.44 9.19 -4.94
C ASP A 226 -20.76 10.46 -4.11
N ASP A 227 -20.22 10.55 -2.90
CA ASP A 227 -20.38 11.68 -1.98
C ASP A 227 -19.20 12.68 -2.02
N ASP A 228 -18.23 12.50 -2.93
CA ASP A 228 -17.13 13.45 -3.16
C ASP A 228 -17.14 13.97 -4.62
N PRO A 229 -17.60 15.22 -4.88
CA PRO A 229 -17.58 15.80 -6.22
C PRO A 229 -16.18 16.04 -6.80
N ASN A 230 -15.11 15.98 -5.99
CA ASN A 230 -13.73 16.02 -6.48
C ASN A 230 -13.29 14.68 -7.08
N ASP A 231 -13.90 13.56 -6.67
CA ASP A 231 -13.55 12.23 -7.17
C ASP A 231 -14.29 11.87 -8.46
N ARG A 232 -13.72 12.34 -9.57
CA ARG A 232 -14.37 12.30 -10.89
C ARG A 232 -13.90 11.17 -11.80
N ILE A 233 -12.81 10.51 -11.44
CA ILE A 233 -12.13 9.55 -12.30
C ILE A 233 -12.20 8.18 -11.63
N PRO A 234 -12.83 7.18 -12.27
CA PRO A 234 -12.93 5.87 -11.67
C PRO A 234 -11.56 5.31 -11.26
N HIS A 235 -11.44 4.80 -10.04
CA HIS A 235 -10.17 4.40 -9.43
C HIS A 235 -9.40 3.37 -10.26
N GLN A 236 -10.11 2.42 -10.88
CA GLN A 236 -9.50 1.42 -11.79
C GLN A 236 -8.94 2.03 -13.08
N ASP A 237 -9.34 3.26 -13.42
CA ASP A 237 -8.96 3.94 -14.65
C ASP A 237 -7.89 5.01 -14.44
N ARG A 238 -7.60 5.43 -13.20
CA ARG A 238 -6.52 6.36 -12.83
C ARG A 238 -5.13 5.80 -13.17
N ARG A 239 -4.30 6.54 -13.90
CA ARG A 239 -2.88 6.20 -14.12
C ARG A 239 -2.13 6.09 -12.80
N VAL A 240 -2.39 6.96 -11.82
CA VAL A 240 -1.79 6.89 -10.47
C VAL A 240 -2.02 5.52 -9.82
N MET A 241 -3.22 4.96 -9.93
CA MET A 241 -3.56 3.67 -9.33
C MET A 241 -3.06 2.50 -10.19
N ARG A 242 -3.10 2.62 -11.52
CA ARG A 242 -2.57 1.60 -12.45
C ARG A 242 -1.04 1.47 -12.34
N ALA A 243 -0.33 2.59 -12.09
CA ALA A 243 1.12 2.63 -11.93
C ALA A 243 1.64 1.83 -10.72
N LEU A 244 0.76 1.53 -9.75
CA LEU A 244 1.07 0.58 -8.67
C LEU A 244 1.52 -0.79 -9.20
N LYS A 245 1.18 -1.17 -10.44
CA LYS A 245 1.71 -2.36 -11.09
C LYS A 245 3.23 -2.28 -11.28
N VAL A 246 3.73 -1.14 -11.76
CA VAL A 246 5.15 -0.93 -12.03
C VAL A 246 5.92 -0.80 -10.72
N PHE A 247 5.45 0.06 -9.81
CA PHE A 247 6.12 0.27 -8.54
C PHE A 247 6.04 -0.96 -7.62
N GLY A 248 4.90 -1.65 -7.62
CA GLY A 248 4.73 -2.92 -6.92
C GLY A 248 5.66 -4.01 -7.44
N ALA A 249 5.88 -4.10 -8.75
CA ALA A 249 6.88 -5.01 -9.31
C ALA A 249 8.31 -4.60 -8.93
N PHE A 250 8.62 -3.30 -8.95
CA PHE A 250 9.95 -2.79 -8.58
C PHE A 250 10.31 -3.07 -7.12
N THR A 251 9.36 -2.93 -6.20
CA THR A 251 9.58 -3.14 -4.76
C THR A 251 9.12 -4.51 -4.27
N ASN A 252 8.66 -5.39 -5.16
CA ASN A 252 7.92 -6.61 -4.83
C ASN A 252 6.84 -6.39 -3.73
N GLN A 253 6.06 -5.29 -3.82
CA GLN A 253 4.97 -4.99 -2.88
C GLN A 253 3.72 -5.77 -3.28
N THR A 254 3.62 -7.02 -2.83
CA THR A 254 2.58 -7.97 -3.25
C THR A 254 1.27 -7.79 -2.50
N ASP A 255 1.34 -7.19 -1.31
CA ASP A 255 0.21 -7.04 -0.41
C ASP A 255 -0.72 -5.87 -0.77
N ILE A 256 -0.81 -5.48 -2.04
CA ILE A 256 -1.66 -4.36 -2.46
C ILE A 256 -3.13 -4.75 -2.36
N ARG A 257 -3.87 -4.05 -1.48
CA ARG A 257 -5.30 -4.19 -1.24
C ARG A 257 -5.88 -2.85 -0.78
N ILE A 258 -7.20 -2.74 -0.81
CA ILE A 258 -7.90 -1.52 -0.35
C ILE A 258 -7.58 -1.21 1.12
N ASP A 259 -7.44 -2.22 1.99
CA ASP A 259 -7.13 -2.01 3.42
C ASP A 259 -5.67 -1.63 3.72
N ASN A 260 -4.82 -1.54 2.69
CA ASN A 260 -3.49 -0.94 2.74
C ASN A 260 -3.48 0.47 2.12
N SER A 261 -4.64 1.11 2.10
CA SER A 261 -4.82 2.50 1.71
C SER A 261 -5.79 3.18 2.67
N LEU A 262 -5.78 4.51 2.71
CA LEU A 262 -6.63 5.28 3.61
C LEU A 262 -7.03 6.61 2.99
N ASP A 263 -8.33 6.84 2.96
CA ASP A 263 -8.94 8.14 2.77
C ASP A 263 -8.98 8.88 4.11
N VAL A 264 -8.41 10.09 4.10
CA VAL A 264 -8.45 11.01 5.23
C VAL A 264 -9.12 12.30 4.77
N TYR A 265 -10.19 12.70 5.45
CA TYR A 265 -10.77 14.02 5.28
C TYR A 265 -9.94 15.03 6.07
N GLU A 266 -9.24 15.90 5.33
CA GLU A 266 -8.43 16.99 5.86
C GLU A 266 -9.29 18.24 5.96
N GLU A 267 -9.71 18.60 7.17
CA GLU A 267 -10.51 19.79 7.44
C GLU A 267 -9.63 21.00 7.75
N THR A 268 -9.96 22.15 7.17
CA THR A 268 -9.38 23.46 7.51
C THR A 268 -10.51 24.49 7.53
N ASP A 269 -10.71 25.15 8.68
CA ASP A 269 -11.72 26.21 8.85
C ASP A 269 -13.16 25.79 8.48
N GLY A 270 -13.59 24.59 8.92
CA GLY A 270 -14.96 24.10 8.72
C GLY A 270 -15.26 23.53 7.33
N LYS A 271 -14.23 23.38 6.49
CA LYS A 271 -14.31 22.92 5.10
C LYS A 271 -13.11 22.01 4.81
N GLY A 272 -13.30 20.91 4.10
CA GLY A 272 -12.21 19.97 3.84
C GLY A 272 -12.30 19.29 2.48
N PHE A 273 -11.34 18.40 2.24
CA PHE A 273 -11.30 17.53 1.07
C PHE A 273 -10.71 16.18 1.46
N VAL A 274 -10.91 15.16 0.64
CA VAL A 274 -10.33 13.83 0.86
C VAL A 274 -8.92 13.78 0.30
N ARG A 275 -7.96 13.36 1.13
CA ARG A 275 -6.61 12.98 0.69
C ARG A 275 -6.44 11.46 0.79
N HIS A 276 -5.77 10.93 -0.23
CA HIS A 276 -5.60 9.50 -0.44
C HIS A 276 -4.17 9.08 -0.06
N TYR A 277 -4.03 8.19 0.92
CA TYR A 277 -2.75 7.69 1.42
C TYR A 277 -2.55 6.21 1.09
N LEU A 278 -1.32 5.83 0.75
CA LEU A 278 -0.88 4.44 0.71
C LEU A 278 -0.17 4.09 2.01
N LEU A 279 -0.49 2.91 2.54
CA LEU A 279 -0.03 2.43 3.83
C LEU A 279 0.65 1.06 3.70
N ASP A 280 1.30 0.66 4.80
CA ASP A 280 1.75 -0.70 5.06
C ASP A 280 2.74 -1.29 4.04
N PHE A 281 3.95 -0.76 4.06
CA PHE A 281 5.03 -1.20 3.17
C PHE A 281 5.93 -2.29 3.76
N GLY A 282 5.67 -2.74 4.99
CA GLY A 282 6.53 -3.69 5.70
C GLY A 282 6.67 -5.05 5.02
N GLU A 283 5.69 -5.44 4.21
CA GLU A 283 5.65 -6.74 3.52
C GLU A 283 6.29 -6.71 2.11
N SER A 284 6.87 -5.59 1.68
CA SER A 284 7.60 -5.47 0.40
C SER A 284 8.96 -6.19 0.39
N LEU A 285 9.68 -6.15 -0.74
CA LEU A 285 11.06 -6.65 -0.89
C LEU A 285 11.22 -8.07 -0.33
N GLY A 286 10.28 -8.97 -0.61
CA GLY A 286 10.31 -10.36 -0.14
C GLY A 286 9.99 -10.56 1.35
N ALA A 287 9.72 -9.51 2.13
CA ALA A 287 9.37 -9.63 3.54
C ALA A 287 8.10 -10.46 3.75
N HIS A 288 7.07 -10.31 2.88
CA HIS A 288 5.84 -11.12 2.97
C HIS A 288 6.10 -12.63 2.84
N GLY A 289 6.88 -13.00 1.82
CA GLY A 289 7.25 -14.38 1.56
C GLY A 289 8.07 -14.97 2.71
N THR A 290 8.90 -14.12 3.33
CA THR A 290 9.77 -14.46 4.46
C THR A 290 8.96 -14.75 5.73
N GLU A 291 8.07 -13.83 6.11
CA GLU A 291 7.25 -13.91 7.32
C GLU A 291 6.27 -15.09 7.25
N ARG A 292 5.67 -15.34 6.08
CA ARG A 292 4.52 -16.25 5.93
C ARG A 292 4.83 -17.57 5.23
N GLY A 293 6.08 -17.81 4.84
CA GLY A 293 6.45 -18.95 4.00
C GLY A 293 5.79 -18.93 2.62
N ARG A 294 5.48 -17.72 2.11
CA ARG A 294 4.75 -17.50 0.85
C ARG A 294 5.72 -17.14 -0.27
N LEU A 295 6.62 -18.05 -0.63
CA LEU A 295 7.62 -17.82 -1.67
C LEU A 295 7.00 -17.50 -3.05
N TRP A 296 5.72 -17.83 -3.25
CA TRP A 296 4.97 -17.51 -4.46
C TRP A 296 4.55 -16.04 -4.58
N ASP A 297 4.73 -15.22 -3.55
CA ASP A 297 4.44 -13.79 -3.59
C ASP A 297 5.28 -13.09 -4.67
N GLY A 298 4.58 -12.40 -5.59
CA GLY A 298 5.19 -11.80 -6.79
C GLY A 298 5.13 -12.69 -8.02
N PHE A 299 4.86 -14.00 -7.86
CA PHE A 299 4.77 -14.98 -8.96
C PHE A 299 3.33 -15.45 -9.23
N ALA A 300 2.50 -15.51 -8.19
CA ALA A 300 1.14 -16.00 -8.23
C ALA A 300 0.18 -15.12 -7.43
N HIS A 301 -1.10 -15.18 -7.79
CA HIS A 301 -2.18 -14.70 -6.92
C HIS A 301 -2.47 -15.77 -5.87
N VAL A 302 -3.01 -15.35 -4.72
CA VAL A 302 -3.48 -16.25 -3.65
C VAL A 302 -4.51 -17.26 -4.16
N PHE A 303 -5.27 -16.89 -5.20
CA PHE A 303 -6.20 -17.78 -5.88
C PHE A 303 -6.21 -17.51 -7.39
N SER A 304 -6.14 -18.59 -8.18
CA SER A 304 -6.22 -18.54 -9.64
C SER A 304 -6.84 -19.81 -10.18
N PHE A 305 -7.96 -19.69 -10.88
CA PHE A 305 -8.58 -20.83 -11.57
C PHE A 305 -7.62 -21.48 -12.57
N ARG A 306 -6.79 -20.70 -13.26
CA ARG A 306 -5.82 -21.22 -14.23
C ARG A 306 -4.77 -22.10 -13.54
N GLU A 307 -4.22 -21.66 -12.42
CA GLU A 307 -3.23 -22.45 -11.68
C GLU A 307 -3.89 -23.68 -11.05
N MET A 308 -5.12 -23.54 -10.53
CA MET A 308 -5.89 -24.67 -9.98
C MET A 308 -6.11 -25.77 -11.04
N PHE A 309 -6.63 -25.43 -12.21
CA PHE A 309 -6.82 -26.40 -13.29
C PHE A 309 -5.49 -26.94 -13.84
N GLY A 310 -4.47 -26.09 -13.91
CA GLY A 310 -3.11 -26.53 -14.29
C GLY A 310 -2.55 -27.58 -13.33
N ASN A 311 -2.72 -27.38 -12.03
CA ASN A 311 -2.29 -28.32 -11.00
C ASN A 311 -3.10 -29.61 -11.03
N ILE A 312 -4.42 -29.55 -11.24
CA ILE A 312 -5.25 -30.75 -11.44
C ILE A 312 -4.78 -31.54 -12.66
N ALA A 313 -4.59 -30.88 -13.80
CA ALA A 313 -4.17 -31.53 -15.05
C ALA A 313 -2.76 -32.14 -14.97
N THR A 314 -1.89 -31.58 -14.13
CA THR A 314 -0.53 -32.08 -13.90
C THR A 314 -0.42 -32.98 -12.67
N LEU A 315 -1.54 -33.29 -12.00
CA LEU A 315 -1.58 -34.03 -10.73
C LEU A 315 -0.65 -33.44 -9.66
N GLY A 316 -0.42 -32.12 -9.70
CA GLY A 316 0.50 -31.42 -8.80
C GLY A 316 1.99 -31.61 -9.09
N LEU A 317 2.38 -32.29 -10.19
CA LEU A 317 3.78 -32.54 -10.52
C LEU A 317 4.50 -31.33 -11.15
N ARG A 318 3.77 -30.24 -11.43
CA ARG A 318 4.35 -29.01 -11.97
C ARG A 318 5.08 -28.26 -10.86
N VAL A 319 6.41 -28.21 -10.95
CA VAL A 319 7.25 -27.36 -10.11
C VAL A 319 7.24 -25.93 -10.63
N ASN A 320 6.99 -24.98 -9.75
CA ASN A 320 7.03 -23.55 -10.07
C ASN A 320 8.40 -22.95 -9.76
N LYS A 321 8.76 -21.89 -10.49
CA LYS A 321 10.05 -21.19 -10.30
C LYS A 321 10.28 -20.78 -8.86
N TRP A 322 9.25 -20.24 -8.21
CA TRP A 322 9.33 -19.74 -6.83
C TRP A 322 9.64 -20.83 -5.80
N GLU A 323 9.44 -22.11 -6.12
CA GLU A 323 9.80 -23.23 -5.23
C GLU A 323 11.32 -23.42 -5.10
N HIS A 324 12.10 -22.73 -5.95
CA HIS A 324 13.56 -22.72 -5.90
C HIS A 324 14.11 -21.47 -5.19
N ILE A 325 13.26 -20.57 -4.67
CA ILE A 325 13.72 -19.41 -3.92
C ILE A 325 14.31 -19.88 -2.59
N GLY A 326 15.55 -19.46 -2.34
CA GLY A 326 16.22 -19.64 -1.06
C GLY A 326 16.08 -18.41 -0.18
N TYR A 327 16.15 -18.61 1.14
CA TYR A 327 16.39 -17.52 2.06
C TYR A 327 17.82 -17.01 1.88
N THR A 328 17.97 -15.69 1.88
CA THR A 328 19.30 -15.07 1.88
C THR A 328 20.02 -15.37 3.20
N PRO A 329 21.37 -15.28 3.23
CA PRO A 329 22.14 -15.40 4.47
C PRO A 329 21.83 -14.31 5.51
N TRP A 330 21.12 -13.24 5.12
CA TRP A 330 20.80 -12.10 5.97
C TRP A 330 19.31 -12.12 6.34
N PRO A 331 18.95 -12.47 7.59
CA PRO A 331 17.54 -12.54 8.00
C PRO A 331 16.74 -11.25 7.74
N SER A 332 17.40 -10.09 7.82
CA SER A 332 16.80 -8.77 7.54
C SER A 332 16.47 -8.51 6.07
N VAL A 333 16.94 -9.35 5.14
CA VAL A 333 16.62 -9.28 3.71
C VAL A 333 15.60 -10.36 3.32
N GLY A 334 15.60 -11.48 4.06
CA GLY A 334 14.62 -12.54 3.86
C GLY A 334 14.78 -13.24 2.52
N THR A 335 13.74 -13.21 1.69
CA THR A 335 13.64 -13.93 0.40
C THR A 335 13.79 -13.04 -0.83
N PHE A 336 14.23 -11.79 -0.66
CA PHE A 336 14.44 -10.88 -1.79
C PHE A 336 15.55 -11.37 -2.73
N GLU A 337 15.21 -11.64 -3.99
CA GLU A 337 16.12 -12.16 -5.01
C GLU A 337 15.76 -11.63 -6.41
N ALA A 338 16.70 -11.70 -7.34
CA ALA A 338 16.55 -11.19 -8.71
C ALA A 338 16.86 -12.22 -9.81
N ASP A 339 17.25 -13.45 -9.45
CA ASP A 339 17.66 -14.49 -10.39
C ASP A 339 16.44 -15.20 -11.01
N LEU A 340 15.40 -15.44 -10.21
CA LEU A 340 14.15 -16.09 -10.63
C LEU A 340 13.05 -15.07 -10.86
N PHE A 341 13.10 -13.93 -10.16
CA PHE A 341 12.14 -12.84 -10.26
C PHE A 341 12.10 -12.23 -11.67
N ASP A 342 10.90 -12.07 -12.21
CA ASP A 342 10.66 -11.41 -13.49
C ASP A 342 9.63 -10.27 -13.28
N PRO A 343 10.07 -9.00 -13.26
CA PRO A 343 9.17 -7.88 -12.98
C PRO A 343 8.05 -7.73 -14.02
N LEU A 344 8.26 -8.20 -15.26
CA LEU A 344 7.23 -8.16 -16.30
C LEU A 344 6.12 -9.21 -16.08
N LYS A 345 6.40 -10.25 -15.30
CA LYS A 345 5.45 -11.29 -14.91
C LYS A 345 4.98 -11.17 -13.48
N TRP A 346 5.38 -10.10 -12.79
CA TRP A 346 5.03 -9.86 -11.41
C TRP A 346 3.52 -9.88 -11.19
N LYS A 347 3.08 -10.40 -10.05
CA LYS A 347 1.67 -10.43 -9.63
C LYS A 347 1.52 -9.99 -8.18
N GLU A 348 0.55 -9.13 -7.95
CA GLU A 348 0.01 -8.83 -6.64
C GLU A 348 -0.65 -10.09 -6.06
N ALA A 349 -0.59 -10.26 -4.74
CA ALA A 349 -1.17 -11.43 -4.08
C ALA A 349 -2.69 -11.48 -4.23
N TYR A 350 -3.35 -10.33 -4.12
CA TYR A 350 -4.80 -10.18 -4.18
C TYR A 350 -5.16 -9.36 -5.41
N PRO A 351 -6.03 -9.85 -6.31
CA PRO A 351 -6.41 -9.11 -7.51
C PRO A 351 -6.90 -7.70 -7.18
N PHE A 352 -6.21 -6.70 -7.70
CA PHE A 352 -6.51 -5.27 -7.48
C PHE A 352 -6.89 -4.63 -8.81
N GLU A 353 -8.11 -4.10 -8.94
CA GLU A 353 -8.66 -3.72 -10.25
C GLU A 353 -7.80 -2.73 -11.06
N PRO A 354 -7.19 -1.68 -10.47
CA PRO A 354 -6.28 -0.81 -11.20
C PRO A 354 -5.09 -1.57 -11.79
N ILE A 355 -4.48 -2.50 -11.04
CA ILE A 355 -3.37 -3.31 -11.55
C ILE A 355 -3.82 -4.21 -12.70
N ARG A 356 -5.02 -4.80 -12.62
CA ARG A 356 -5.59 -5.63 -13.70
C ARG A 356 -5.91 -4.83 -14.95
N LYS A 357 -6.14 -3.52 -14.81
CA LYS A 357 -6.36 -2.56 -15.90
C LYS A 357 -5.08 -1.92 -16.39
N ALA A 358 -3.95 -2.11 -15.71
CA ALA A 358 -2.63 -1.71 -16.20
C ALA A 358 -2.29 -2.50 -17.47
N ARG A 359 -1.80 -1.80 -18.48
CA ARG A 359 -1.47 -2.35 -19.79
C ARG A 359 -0.18 -1.71 -20.28
N PRO A 360 0.60 -2.40 -21.14
CA PRO A 360 1.57 -1.72 -21.97
C PRO A 360 0.85 -0.65 -22.79
N ASP A 361 1.42 0.57 -22.80
CA ASP A 361 0.91 1.71 -23.57
C ASP A 361 0.96 1.45 -25.09
#